data_AF-A0A524ATA4-F1
#
_entry.id   AF-A0A524ATA4-F1
#
_cell.length_a   1.000
_cell.length_b   1.000
_cell.length_c   1.000
_cell.angle_alpha   90.00
_cell.angle_beta   90.00
_cell.angle_gamma   90.00
#
_symmetry.space_group_name_H-M   'P 1'
#
loop_
_entity.id
_entity.type
_entity.pdbx_description
1 polymer ?
#
loop_
_entity_poly.entity_id
_entity_poly.type
_entity_poly.pdbx_seq_one_letter_code
_entity_poly.pdbx_strand_id
1 'polypeptide(L)'
;MSGTCCGGPPWHNPNKWRPLLCGRSQRRNTNREAPVQLAVSRHIRRWIMDDIAVAKREEVNWKQVGLFLVLTFGLTWLLDLVLWWLVGYGQDVTTGVLLQLQMLLPAFCAIVLGLFVFKDSPLYTVRTNKERPRWFFYYFLVYTVIYTVVGAVVIISTNPTTLTMAGGVTQGLTILGLVILIVMRAVSGREAFARAGLAGGKLVHWLLFAIGVVLFYGLQTALNYVFRLGEPVDIMQLMAQLAPAQMEQVEAMTPIVFLLVTGVQAVLLAPFTALLLGFGEEYGWRGYLQSELVKMGRVRGILLLGVIWGLWHAPVIVMGHNYPGYPVAGVFLMIGYTVGLGFVLGYAVLKSGSVLLAAFLHALNNQVVGFLSIMVYGPTDPVFSFGVGLYGIAVLAVIVLLILRDPIWRRR
;
A
#
# COMPACT_ATOMS: atom_id res chain seq x y z
N MET A 1 42.71 2.70 -73.06
CA MET A 1 42.12 1.35 -73.09
C MET A 1 40.81 1.38 -72.31
N SER A 2 39.71 0.96 -72.95
CA SER A 2 38.52 0.27 -72.40
C SER A 2 37.92 0.75 -71.04
N GLY A 3 36.72 1.33 -70.94
CA GLY A 3 35.72 1.74 -71.96
C GLY A 3 34.38 0.99 -71.89
N THR A 4 33.27 1.69 -72.20
CA THR A 4 31.92 1.18 -72.62
C THR A 4 31.09 0.38 -71.60
N CYS A 5 29.75 0.27 -71.62
CA CYS A 5 28.57 0.95 -72.24
C CYS A 5 27.31 0.41 -71.50
N CYS A 6 26.03 0.83 -71.65
CA CYS A 6 25.28 1.84 -72.43
C CYS A 6 24.02 2.24 -71.57
N GLY A 7 22.99 3.00 -71.97
CA GLY A 7 22.62 3.71 -73.21
C GLY A 7 21.42 4.66 -72.92
N GLY A 8 21.06 5.56 -73.85
CA GLY A 8 20.26 6.77 -73.55
C GLY A 8 18.79 6.87 -74.03
N PRO A 9 18.36 8.02 -74.64
CA PRO A 9 17.13 8.77 -74.28
C PRO A 9 16.07 8.75 -75.44
N PRO A 10 15.12 9.70 -75.72
CA PRO A 10 14.78 11.09 -75.25
C PRO A 10 13.28 11.28 -74.81
N TRP A 11 12.72 12.46 -74.41
CA TRP A 11 12.41 13.66 -75.23
C TRP A 11 11.89 14.91 -74.44
N HIS A 12 12.16 16.09 -75.00
CA HIS A 12 11.47 17.41 -75.01
C HIS A 12 10.92 18.16 -73.76
N ASN A 13 11.50 19.37 -73.61
CA ASN A 13 10.96 20.65 -73.07
C ASN A 13 10.40 21.50 -74.26
N PRO A 14 9.84 22.75 -74.17
CA PRO A 14 9.23 23.56 -73.08
C PRO A 14 7.86 24.24 -73.43
N ASN A 15 7.37 25.11 -72.52
CA ASN A 15 6.51 26.32 -72.72
C ASN A 15 4.97 26.17 -72.86
N LYS A 16 4.21 27.05 -72.14
CA LYS A 16 3.47 28.20 -72.73
C LYS A 16 2.72 29.13 -71.73
N TRP A 17 3.20 30.38 -71.64
CA TRP A 17 2.48 31.67 -71.45
C TRP A 17 1.89 32.16 -70.10
N ARG A 18 1.62 33.49 -70.09
CA ARG A 18 1.50 34.46 -68.98
C ARG A 18 0.10 35.15 -68.95
N PRO A 19 -0.23 36.03 -67.98
CA PRO A 19 -1.61 36.33 -67.56
C PRO A 19 -2.26 37.59 -68.19
N LEU A 20 -3.57 37.77 -68.00
CA LEU A 20 -4.33 39.00 -68.34
C LEU A 20 -5.37 39.44 -67.28
N LEU A 21 -5.13 40.64 -66.75
CA LEU A 21 -6.02 41.80 -66.46
C LEU A 21 -7.53 41.65 -66.12
N CYS A 22 -7.86 42.17 -64.93
CA CYS A 22 -8.85 43.22 -64.60
C CYS A 22 -10.26 43.29 -65.24
N GLY A 23 -11.30 43.40 -64.39
CA GLY A 23 -12.64 43.89 -64.77
C GLY A 23 -13.57 44.15 -63.56
N ARG A 24 -14.15 45.36 -63.46
CA ARG A 24 -15.20 45.72 -62.47
C ARG A 24 -16.60 45.58 -63.07
N SER A 25 -17.59 45.15 -62.28
CA SER A 25 -18.96 45.71 -62.34
C SER A 25 -19.75 45.47 -61.04
N GLN A 26 -20.72 46.34 -60.74
CA GLN A 26 -21.62 46.26 -59.58
C GLN A 26 -23.00 45.73 -59.97
N ARG A 27 -23.74 45.10 -59.03
CA ARG A 27 -25.22 45.22 -58.90
C ARG A 27 -25.71 44.82 -57.49
N ARG A 28 -26.91 45.27 -57.12
CA ARG A 28 -27.52 45.29 -55.77
C ARG A 28 -28.50 44.12 -55.51
N ASN A 29 -28.91 44.00 -54.23
CA ASN A 29 -30.17 43.42 -53.69
C ASN A 29 -30.30 41.88 -53.73
N THR A 30 -30.76 41.16 -52.70
CA THR A 30 -31.91 41.37 -51.78
C THR A 30 -31.78 40.57 -50.45
N ASN A 31 -32.65 40.85 -49.47
CA ASN A 31 -32.80 40.10 -48.20
C ASN A 31 -33.09 38.59 -48.38
N ARG A 32 -32.55 37.79 -47.44
CA ARG A 32 -33.27 36.68 -46.77
C ARG A 32 -32.48 36.24 -45.53
N GLU A 33 -33.01 36.54 -44.34
CA GLU A 33 -32.53 35.95 -43.10
C GLU A 33 -32.90 34.47 -43.08
N ALA A 34 -31.91 33.59 -42.94
CA ALA A 34 -32.12 32.18 -42.61
C ALA A 34 -31.77 31.99 -41.13
N PRO A 35 -32.57 31.23 -40.35
CA PRO A 35 -32.27 30.99 -38.95
C PRO A 35 -30.98 30.18 -38.86
N VAL A 36 -29.94 30.75 -38.22
CA VAL A 36 -28.71 30.03 -37.87
C VAL A 36 -29.04 29.05 -36.76
N GLN A 37 -29.63 27.91 -37.12
CA GLN A 37 -29.58 26.73 -36.29
C GLN A 37 -28.10 26.37 -36.12
N LEU A 38 -27.56 26.63 -34.94
CA LEU A 38 -26.27 26.10 -34.50
C LEU A 38 -26.38 24.57 -34.46
N ALA A 39 -26.12 23.96 -35.61
CA ALA A 39 -25.94 22.53 -35.79
C ALA A 39 -24.62 22.13 -35.10
N VAL A 40 -24.64 22.10 -33.76
CA VAL A 40 -23.58 21.52 -32.94
C VAL A 40 -23.41 20.09 -33.41
N SER A 41 -22.34 19.87 -34.17
CA SER A 41 -22.02 18.62 -34.85
C SER A 41 -22.20 17.44 -33.91
N ARG A 42 -22.71 16.31 -34.42
CA ARG A 42 -22.84 15.07 -33.63
C ARG A 42 -21.50 14.67 -33.00
N HIS A 43 -20.37 15.01 -33.64
CA HIS A 43 -19.03 14.83 -33.06
C HIS A 43 -18.78 15.72 -31.84
N ILE A 44 -19.19 17.00 -31.88
CA ILE A 44 -19.01 17.93 -30.75
C ILE A 44 -19.93 17.54 -29.58
N ARG A 45 -21.19 17.15 -29.84
CA ARG A 45 -22.05 16.59 -28.79
C ARG A 45 -21.49 15.30 -28.21
N ARG A 46 -20.90 14.42 -29.03
CA ARG A 46 -20.29 13.18 -28.57
C ARG A 46 -19.07 13.47 -27.70
N TRP A 47 -18.17 14.34 -28.15
CA TRP A 47 -16.99 14.77 -27.40
C TRP A 47 -17.35 15.41 -26.05
N ILE A 48 -18.31 16.36 -26.03
CA ILE A 48 -18.80 16.96 -24.78
C ILE A 48 -19.45 15.91 -23.86
N MET A 49 -20.20 14.95 -24.40
CA MET A 49 -20.80 13.87 -23.60
C MET A 49 -19.77 12.83 -23.13
N ASP A 50 -18.71 12.58 -23.90
CA ASP A 50 -17.61 11.70 -23.53
C ASP A 50 -16.75 12.37 -22.44
N ASP A 51 -16.46 13.66 -22.54
CA ASP A 51 -15.79 14.45 -21.49
C ASP A 51 -16.64 14.55 -20.22
N ILE A 52 -17.95 14.79 -20.34
CA ILE A 52 -18.88 14.72 -19.20
C ILE A 52 -18.94 13.30 -18.62
N ALA A 53 -18.86 12.24 -19.43
CA ALA A 53 -18.86 10.85 -18.97
C ALA A 53 -17.50 10.41 -18.38
N VAL A 54 -16.40 11.06 -18.74
CA VAL A 54 -15.08 10.92 -18.10
C VAL A 54 -15.07 11.68 -16.77
N ALA A 55 -15.55 12.93 -16.74
CA ALA A 55 -15.74 13.70 -15.51
C ALA A 55 -16.69 12.99 -14.52
N LYS A 56 -17.72 12.29 -15.01
CA LYS A 56 -18.61 11.46 -14.19
C LYS A 56 -17.94 10.21 -13.57
N ARG A 57 -16.65 9.94 -13.87
CA ARG A 57 -15.82 8.94 -13.18
C ARG A 57 -14.93 9.55 -12.09
N GLU A 58 -14.96 10.87 -11.89
CA GLU A 58 -14.21 11.58 -10.85
C GLU A 58 -14.92 11.60 -9.48
N GLU A 59 -16.10 10.99 -9.34
CA GLU A 59 -16.79 10.87 -8.05
C GLU A 59 -16.44 9.56 -7.32
N VAL A 60 -16.45 9.62 -5.98
CA VAL A 60 -16.21 8.45 -5.11
C VAL A 60 -17.35 7.44 -5.28
N ASN A 61 -17.03 6.18 -5.57
CA ASN A 61 -18.06 5.14 -5.67
C ASN A 61 -18.47 4.62 -4.27
N TRP A 62 -19.27 5.41 -3.55
CA TRP A 62 -19.67 5.11 -2.17
C TRP A 62 -20.35 3.74 -1.98
N LYS A 63 -20.99 3.18 -3.02
CA LYS A 63 -21.56 1.82 -2.96
C LYS A 63 -20.46 0.75 -2.91
N GLN A 64 -19.43 0.89 -3.74
CA GLN A 64 -18.29 -0.03 -3.72
C GLN A 64 -17.44 0.16 -2.45
N VAL A 65 -17.20 1.42 -2.03
CA VAL A 65 -16.51 1.74 -0.78
C VAL A 65 -17.25 1.12 0.42
N GLY A 66 -18.57 1.31 0.51
CA GLY A 66 -19.39 0.71 1.57
C GLY A 66 -19.30 -0.82 1.59
N LEU A 67 -19.39 -1.49 0.43
CA LEU A 67 -19.28 -2.95 0.36
C LEU A 67 -17.89 -3.46 0.78
N PHE A 68 -16.82 -2.77 0.38
CA PHE A 68 -15.46 -3.07 0.82
C PHE A 68 -15.28 -2.90 2.33
N LEU A 69 -15.77 -1.80 2.90
CA LEU A 69 -15.66 -1.54 4.34
C LEU A 69 -16.46 -2.55 5.15
N VAL A 70 -17.72 -2.83 4.77
CA VAL A 70 -18.55 -3.84 5.45
C VAL A 70 -17.91 -5.23 5.42
N LEU A 71 -17.33 -5.65 4.28
CA LEU A 71 -16.66 -6.95 4.18
C LEU A 71 -15.36 -6.98 5.00
N THR A 72 -14.53 -5.93 4.92
CA THR A 72 -13.25 -5.84 5.64
C THR A 72 -13.47 -5.80 7.15
N PHE A 73 -14.29 -4.87 7.65
CA PHE A 73 -14.62 -4.77 9.08
C PHE A 73 -15.36 -6.01 9.56
N GLY A 74 -16.33 -6.52 8.79
CA GLY A 74 -17.11 -7.70 9.17
C GLY A 74 -16.24 -8.95 9.36
N LEU A 75 -15.28 -9.20 8.47
CA LEU A 75 -14.36 -10.34 8.63
C LEU A 75 -13.33 -10.14 9.75
N THR A 76 -12.78 -8.93 9.87
CA THR A 76 -11.71 -8.64 10.85
C THR A 76 -12.24 -8.52 12.27
N TRP A 77 -13.35 -7.83 12.50
CA TRP A 77 -13.96 -7.74 13.83
C TRP A 77 -14.60 -9.06 14.28
N LEU A 78 -15.00 -9.93 13.35
CA LEU A 78 -15.40 -11.31 13.67
C LEU A 78 -14.19 -12.14 14.11
N LEU A 79 -13.04 -11.98 13.44
CA LEU A 79 -11.79 -12.62 13.84
C LEU A 79 -11.33 -12.14 15.23
N ASP A 80 -11.43 -10.83 15.48
CA ASP A 80 -11.12 -10.21 16.78
C ASP A 80 -12.07 -10.71 17.88
N LEU A 81 -13.36 -10.86 17.58
CA LEU A 81 -14.34 -11.45 18.50
C LEU A 81 -14.02 -12.92 18.82
N VAL A 82 -13.55 -13.69 17.83
CA VAL A 82 -13.09 -15.07 18.00
C VAL A 82 -11.83 -15.14 18.88
N LEU A 83 -10.85 -14.27 18.65
CA LEU A 83 -9.66 -14.11 19.49
C LEU A 83 -10.07 -13.78 20.94
N TRP A 84 -10.93 -12.78 21.14
CA TRP A 84 -11.40 -12.37 22.47
C TRP A 84 -12.14 -13.48 23.22
N TRP A 85 -13.04 -14.22 22.55
CA TRP A 85 -13.94 -15.17 23.18
C TRP A 85 -13.34 -16.57 23.38
N LEU A 86 -12.49 -17.05 22.47
CA LEU A 86 -11.97 -18.43 22.51
C LEU A 86 -10.53 -18.55 23.01
N VAL A 87 -9.71 -17.50 22.87
CA VAL A 87 -8.26 -17.57 23.14
C VAL A 87 -7.88 -16.61 24.28
N GLY A 88 -8.43 -15.40 24.26
CA GLY A 88 -7.92 -14.25 25.01
C GLY A 88 -6.71 -13.62 24.30
N TYR A 89 -6.51 -12.31 24.47
CA TYR A 89 -5.38 -11.60 23.87
C TYR A 89 -4.13 -11.78 24.72
N GLY A 90 -3.02 -12.22 24.11
CA GLY A 90 -1.77 -12.53 24.82
C GLY A 90 -0.50 -12.34 23.99
N GLN A 91 0.65 -12.60 24.61
CA GLN A 91 1.96 -12.69 23.93
C GLN A 91 2.24 -14.14 23.54
N ASP A 92 1.34 -14.71 22.73
CA ASP A 92 1.34 -16.10 22.33
C ASP A 92 1.26 -16.29 20.81
N VAL A 93 1.56 -17.50 20.35
CA VAL A 93 1.60 -17.83 18.92
C VAL A 93 0.21 -17.72 18.27
N THR A 94 -0.86 -18.05 18.98
CA THR A 94 -2.23 -17.99 18.45
C THR A 94 -2.63 -16.54 18.22
N THR A 95 -2.45 -15.64 19.21
CA THR A 95 -2.64 -14.20 19.03
C THR A 95 -1.81 -13.68 17.85
N GLY A 96 -0.52 -14.05 17.75
CA GLY A 96 0.34 -13.65 16.64
C GLY A 96 -0.16 -14.10 15.26
N VAL A 97 -0.61 -15.35 15.11
CA VAL A 97 -1.15 -15.88 13.86
C VAL A 97 -2.48 -15.21 13.48
N LEU A 98 -3.36 -14.94 14.44
CA LEU A 98 -4.65 -14.29 14.17
C LEU A 98 -4.46 -12.82 13.80
N LEU A 99 -3.55 -12.08 14.44
CA LEU A 99 -3.18 -10.71 14.02
C LEU A 99 -2.58 -10.70 12.60
N GLN A 100 -1.71 -11.65 12.26
CA GLN A 100 -1.19 -11.77 10.89
C GLN A 100 -2.31 -12.06 9.87
N LEU A 101 -3.27 -12.93 10.20
CA LEU A 101 -4.45 -13.17 9.37
C LEU A 101 -5.32 -11.90 9.24
N GLN A 102 -5.51 -11.15 10.32
CA GLN A 102 -6.23 -9.87 10.33
C GLN A 102 -5.62 -8.90 9.31
N MET A 103 -4.28 -8.79 9.26
CA MET A 103 -3.56 -7.99 8.26
C MET A 103 -3.86 -8.42 6.81
N LEU A 104 -4.17 -9.68 6.53
CA LEU A 104 -4.42 -10.15 5.14
C LEU A 104 -5.81 -9.77 4.60
N LEU A 105 -6.77 -9.52 5.50
CA LEU A 105 -8.18 -9.40 5.15
C LEU A 105 -8.54 -8.17 4.30
N PRO A 106 -7.95 -6.96 4.46
CA PRO A 106 -8.26 -5.82 3.60
C PRO A 106 -7.94 -6.09 2.11
N ALA A 107 -6.76 -6.64 1.80
CA ALA A 107 -6.38 -7.02 0.45
C ALA A 107 -7.26 -8.16 -0.08
N PHE A 108 -7.54 -9.17 0.75
CA PHE A 108 -8.44 -10.26 0.37
C PHE A 108 -9.80 -9.71 -0.07
N CYS A 109 -10.40 -8.79 0.71
CA CYS A 109 -11.65 -8.13 0.37
C CYS A 109 -11.55 -7.35 -0.95
N ALA A 110 -10.53 -6.50 -1.10
CA ALA A 110 -10.33 -5.72 -2.33
C ALA A 110 -10.10 -6.60 -3.57
N ILE A 111 -9.40 -7.73 -3.42
CA ILE A 111 -9.09 -8.66 -4.51
C ILE A 111 -10.34 -9.47 -4.90
N VAL A 112 -11.10 -10.00 -3.94
CA VAL A 112 -12.37 -10.70 -4.21
C VAL A 112 -13.36 -9.76 -4.92
N LEU A 113 -13.57 -8.56 -4.36
CA LEU A 113 -14.49 -7.59 -4.95
C LEU A 113 -13.99 -7.11 -6.32
N GLY A 114 -12.70 -6.79 -6.46
CA GLY A 114 -12.11 -6.33 -7.71
C GLY A 114 -12.08 -7.38 -8.83
N LEU A 115 -11.86 -8.65 -8.52
CA LEU A 115 -11.88 -9.73 -9.53
C LEU A 115 -13.30 -10.11 -9.96
N PHE A 116 -14.24 -10.20 -9.02
CA PHE A 116 -15.52 -10.88 -9.25
C PHE A 116 -16.76 -9.96 -9.24
N VAL A 117 -16.71 -8.80 -8.57
CA VAL A 117 -17.89 -7.94 -8.34
C VAL A 117 -17.80 -6.61 -9.10
N PHE A 118 -16.68 -5.88 -8.97
CA PHE A 118 -16.48 -4.55 -9.53
C PHE A 118 -16.03 -4.63 -10.99
N LYS A 119 -16.99 -4.58 -11.92
CA LYS A 119 -16.75 -4.71 -13.39
C LYS A 119 -15.88 -3.61 -13.98
N ASP A 120 -15.76 -2.48 -13.29
CA ASP A 120 -14.92 -1.32 -13.56
C ASP A 120 -13.51 -1.40 -12.94
N SER A 121 -13.24 -2.41 -12.11
CA SER A 121 -11.91 -2.63 -11.52
C SER A 121 -10.88 -3.06 -12.57
N PRO A 122 -9.62 -2.56 -12.49
CA PRO A 122 -8.50 -3.10 -13.27
C PRO A 122 -8.31 -4.61 -13.07
N LEU A 123 -8.64 -5.15 -11.89
CA LEU A 123 -8.56 -6.59 -11.60
C LEU A 123 -9.57 -7.40 -12.40
N TYR A 124 -10.79 -6.88 -12.60
CA TYR A 124 -11.79 -7.52 -13.45
C TYR A 124 -11.26 -7.66 -14.88
N THR A 125 -10.68 -6.58 -15.42
CA THR A 125 -10.03 -6.57 -16.74
C THR A 125 -8.86 -7.55 -16.84
N VAL A 126 -7.95 -7.54 -15.85
CA VAL A 126 -6.82 -8.50 -15.74
C VAL A 126 -7.32 -9.95 -15.73
N ARG A 127 -8.46 -10.23 -15.07
CA ARG A 127 -9.09 -11.55 -15.06
C ARG A 127 -9.70 -11.92 -16.42
N THR A 128 -10.52 -11.06 -17.02
CA THR A 128 -11.22 -11.33 -18.29
C THR A 128 -10.27 -11.44 -19.46
N ASN A 129 -9.25 -10.58 -19.52
CA ASN A 129 -8.22 -10.59 -20.57
C ASN A 129 -7.17 -11.70 -20.36
N LYS A 130 -7.32 -12.51 -19.30
CA LYS A 130 -6.45 -13.63 -18.94
C LYS A 130 -4.98 -13.23 -18.73
N GLU A 131 -4.72 -12.00 -18.30
CA GLU A 131 -3.36 -11.48 -18.13
C GLU A 131 -2.59 -12.23 -17.03
N ARG A 132 -1.28 -12.42 -17.22
CA ARG A 132 -0.42 -13.20 -16.29
C ARG A 132 -0.52 -12.75 -14.80
N PRO A 133 -0.59 -11.45 -14.45
CA PRO A 133 -0.67 -11.02 -13.05
C PRO A 133 -1.85 -11.58 -12.25
N ARG A 134 -2.94 -12.03 -12.90
CA ARG A 134 -4.12 -12.62 -12.21
C ARG A 134 -3.75 -13.81 -11.31
N TRP A 135 -2.69 -14.54 -11.66
CA TRP A 135 -2.21 -15.69 -10.88
C TRP A 135 -1.61 -15.28 -9.53
N PHE A 136 -0.99 -14.09 -9.43
CA PHE A 136 -0.53 -13.57 -8.14
C PHE A 136 -1.72 -13.26 -7.22
N PHE A 137 -2.80 -12.70 -7.76
CA PHE A 137 -4.02 -12.42 -6.99
C PHE A 137 -4.74 -13.71 -6.56
N TYR A 138 -4.85 -14.72 -7.44
CA TYR A 138 -5.37 -16.03 -7.06
C TYR A 138 -4.49 -16.72 -6.01
N TYR A 139 -3.16 -16.64 -6.15
CA TYR A 139 -2.23 -17.12 -5.11
C TYR A 139 -2.48 -16.40 -3.77
N PHE A 140 -2.64 -15.08 -3.75
CA PHE A 140 -2.90 -14.34 -2.53
C PHE A 140 -4.21 -14.75 -1.84
N LEU A 141 -5.28 -15.02 -2.62
CA LEU A 141 -6.54 -15.55 -2.08
C LEU A 141 -6.33 -16.94 -1.44
N VAL A 142 -5.62 -17.85 -2.12
CA VAL A 142 -5.29 -19.19 -1.58
C VAL A 142 -4.40 -19.10 -0.34
N TYR A 143 -3.39 -18.24 -0.36
CA TYR A 143 -2.51 -17.95 0.78
C TYR A 143 -3.28 -17.45 2.00
N THR A 144 -4.26 -16.54 1.80
CA THR A 144 -5.15 -16.07 2.88
C THR A 144 -5.98 -17.22 3.44
N VAL A 145 -6.58 -18.07 2.58
CA VAL A 145 -7.37 -19.23 3.02
C VAL A 145 -6.52 -20.24 3.80
N ILE A 146 -5.27 -20.49 3.38
CA ILE A 146 -4.33 -21.33 4.14
C ILE A 146 -4.04 -20.72 5.51
N TYR A 147 -3.83 -19.40 5.59
CA TYR A 147 -3.68 -18.68 6.86
C TYR A 147 -4.93 -18.81 7.75
N THR A 148 -6.15 -18.77 7.19
CA THR A 148 -7.39 -19.04 7.93
C THR A 148 -7.42 -20.47 8.49
N VAL A 149 -6.98 -21.47 7.72
CA VAL A 149 -6.90 -22.87 8.18
C VAL A 149 -5.87 -23.02 9.30
N VAL A 150 -4.69 -22.41 9.17
CA VAL A 150 -3.68 -22.42 10.24
C VAL A 150 -4.21 -21.72 11.50
N GLY A 151 -4.88 -20.57 11.35
CA GLY A 151 -5.58 -19.85 12.42
C GLY A 151 -6.59 -20.74 13.16
N ALA A 152 -7.45 -21.44 12.41
CA ALA A 152 -8.42 -22.38 13.01
C ALA A 152 -7.73 -23.53 13.77
N VAL A 153 -6.60 -24.05 13.28
CA VAL A 153 -5.83 -25.11 13.95
C VAL A 153 -5.19 -24.61 15.26
N VAL A 154 -4.65 -23.39 15.29
CA VAL A 154 -4.03 -22.85 16.51
C VAL A 154 -5.04 -22.38 17.57
N ILE A 155 -6.27 -22.04 17.17
CA ILE A 155 -7.38 -21.77 18.11
C ILE A 155 -7.78 -23.04 18.89
N ILE A 156 -7.82 -24.20 18.23
CA ILE A 156 -8.30 -25.45 18.84
C ILE A 156 -7.19 -26.32 19.46
N SER A 157 -5.91 -25.96 19.27
CA SER A 157 -4.78 -26.77 19.71
C SER A 157 -4.03 -26.16 20.89
N THR A 158 -3.93 -26.93 21.97
CA THR A 158 -3.08 -26.63 23.14
C THR A 158 -1.72 -27.30 23.06
N ASN A 159 -1.40 -28.02 21.97
CA ASN A 159 -0.17 -28.78 21.84
C ASN A 159 1.02 -27.86 21.45
N PRO A 160 2.10 -27.77 22.26
CA PRO A 160 3.22 -26.87 21.98
C PRO A 160 3.91 -27.13 20.64
N THR A 161 4.03 -28.40 20.23
CA THR A 161 4.61 -28.76 18.92
C THR A 161 3.76 -28.24 17.77
N THR A 162 2.42 -28.33 17.87
CA THR A 162 1.51 -27.78 16.86
C THR A 162 1.64 -26.26 16.75
N LEU A 163 1.74 -25.54 17.88
CA LEU A 163 1.91 -24.09 17.89
C LEU A 163 3.24 -23.67 17.26
N THR A 164 4.35 -24.31 17.63
CA THR A 164 5.68 -24.08 17.02
C THR A 164 5.67 -24.37 15.52
N MET A 165 5.05 -25.49 15.09
CA MET A 165 4.91 -25.82 13.67
C MET A 165 4.05 -24.80 12.92
N ALA A 166 2.98 -24.27 13.52
CA ALA A 166 2.15 -23.25 12.90
C ALA A 166 2.93 -21.97 12.61
N GLY A 167 3.76 -21.50 13.56
CA GLY A 167 4.66 -20.37 13.35
C GLY A 167 5.70 -20.62 12.24
N GLY A 168 6.25 -21.83 12.17
CA GLY A 168 7.13 -22.23 11.06
C GLY A 168 6.42 -22.25 9.70
N VAL A 169 5.17 -22.72 9.66
CA VAL A 169 4.34 -22.76 8.43
C VAL A 169 3.97 -21.36 7.96
N THR A 170 3.51 -20.46 8.84
CA THR A 170 3.19 -19.07 8.47
C THR A 170 4.42 -18.31 7.96
N GLN A 171 5.58 -18.52 8.59
CA GLN A 171 6.85 -17.95 8.13
C GLN A 171 7.31 -18.55 6.78
N GLY A 172 7.11 -19.86 6.56
CA GLY A 172 7.39 -20.50 5.27
C GLY A 172 6.48 -19.99 4.14
N LEU A 173 5.20 -19.78 4.42
CA LEU A 173 4.21 -19.28 3.46
C LEU A 173 4.50 -17.84 3.02
N THR A 174 4.91 -16.96 3.94
CA THR A 174 5.31 -15.57 3.61
C THR A 174 6.55 -15.53 2.72
N ILE A 175 7.57 -16.35 3.01
CA ILE A 175 8.79 -16.48 2.18
C ILE A 175 8.45 -17.03 0.79
N LEU A 176 7.65 -18.10 0.71
CA LEU A 176 7.19 -18.67 -0.56
C LEU A 176 6.44 -17.64 -1.39
N GLY A 177 5.56 -16.85 -0.77
CA GLY A 177 4.80 -15.81 -1.46
C GLY A 177 5.64 -14.62 -1.92
N LEU A 178 6.70 -14.26 -1.20
CA LEU A 178 7.71 -13.31 -1.67
C LEU A 178 8.44 -13.83 -2.92
N VAL A 179 8.85 -15.10 -2.93
CA VAL A 179 9.47 -15.76 -4.09
C VAL A 179 8.50 -15.76 -5.28
N ILE A 180 7.24 -16.13 -5.07
CA ILE A 180 6.19 -16.09 -6.11
C ILE A 180 5.99 -14.68 -6.63
N LEU A 181 5.94 -13.65 -5.78
CA LEU A 181 5.84 -12.25 -6.20
C LEU A 181 7.02 -11.83 -7.09
N ILE A 182 8.24 -12.18 -6.71
CA ILE A 182 9.47 -11.86 -7.47
C ILE A 182 9.46 -12.57 -8.84
N VAL A 183 9.21 -13.89 -8.85
CA VAL A 183 9.17 -14.70 -10.08
C VAL A 183 8.05 -14.23 -11.02
N MET A 184 6.83 -14.01 -10.49
CA MET A 184 5.71 -13.53 -11.29
C MET A 184 5.95 -12.14 -11.87
N ARG A 185 6.60 -11.24 -11.13
CA ARG A 185 6.98 -9.91 -11.61
C ARG A 185 8.03 -9.97 -12.71
N ALA A 186 9.02 -10.87 -12.60
CA ALA A 186 10.01 -11.12 -13.64
C ALA A 186 9.39 -11.71 -14.92
N VAL A 187 8.53 -12.72 -14.80
CA VAL A 187 7.92 -13.44 -15.94
C VAL A 187 6.77 -12.68 -16.62
N SER A 188 6.07 -11.79 -15.90
CA SER A 188 4.93 -11.03 -16.44
C SER A 188 5.31 -9.66 -17.00
N GLY A 189 6.49 -9.14 -16.63
CA GLY A 189 6.95 -7.81 -17.03
C GLY A 189 6.31 -6.67 -16.21
N ARG A 190 7.03 -5.54 -16.20
CA ARG A 190 6.70 -4.37 -15.35
C ARG A 190 5.35 -3.74 -15.68
N GLU A 191 4.97 -3.66 -16.95
CA GLU A 191 3.74 -2.99 -17.39
C GLU A 191 2.48 -3.76 -16.97
N ALA A 192 2.52 -5.09 -17.05
CA ALA A 192 1.41 -5.93 -16.60
C ALA A 192 1.18 -5.79 -15.08
N PHE A 193 2.27 -5.75 -14.30
CA PHE A 193 2.20 -5.48 -12.87
C PHE A 193 1.77 -4.03 -12.55
N ALA A 194 2.17 -3.05 -13.38
CA ALA A 194 1.74 -1.66 -13.22
C ALA A 194 0.24 -1.46 -13.40
N ARG A 195 -0.41 -2.17 -14.34
CA ARG A 195 -1.88 -2.16 -14.51
C ARG A 195 -2.65 -2.62 -13.27
N ALA A 196 -2.00 -3.37 -12.37
CA ALA A 196 -2.59 -3.85 -11.11
C ALA A 196 -2.05 -3.10 -9.86
N GLY A 197 -1.39 -1.95 -10.02
CA GLY A 197 -0.86 -1.13 -8.91
C GLY A 197 0.49 -1.59 -8.35
N LEU A 198 1.13 -2.59 -8.97
CA LEU A 198 2.34 -3.27 -8.50
C LEU A 198 3.60 -2.85 -9.30
N ALA A 199 3.64 -1.61 -9.79
CA ALA A 199 4.71 -1.12 -10.67
C ALA A 199 6.13 -1.18 -10.05
N GLY A 200 6.22 -1.17 -8.71
CA GLY A 200 7.47 -1.22 -7.94
C GLY A 200 8.23 0.11 -7.84
N GLY A 201 7.77 1.17 -8.52
CA GLY A 201 8.36 2.52 -8.41
C GLY A 201 9.81 2.63 -8.91
N LYS A 202 10.57 3.55 -8.32
CA LYS A 202 12.02 3.75 -8.53
C LYS A 202 12.76 3.44 -7.22
N LEU A 203 13.92 2.77 -7.29
CA LEU A 203 14.71 2.38 -6.11
C LEU A 203 15.03 3.55 -5.17
N VAL A 204 15.30 4.74 -5.71
CA VAL A 204 15.55 5.96 -4.90
C VAL A 204 14.41 6.28 -3.93
N HIS A 205 13.14 6.02 -4.29
CA HIS A 205 12.02 6.20 -3.36
C HIS A 205 12.05 5.17 -2.24
N TRP A 206 12.37 3.91 -2.53
CA TRP A 206 12.50 2.86 -1.51
C TRP A 206 13.58 3.24 -0.49
N LEU A 207 14.77 3.63 -0.95
CA LEU A 207 15.87 4.02 -0.07
C LEU A 207 15.53 5.26 0.76
N LEU A 208 15.02 6.33 0.14
CA LEU A 208 14.71 7.58 0.85
C LEU A 208 13.62 7.39 1.92
N PHE A 209 12.53 6.68 1.60
CA PHE A 209 11.48 6.42 2.58
C PHE A 209 11.93 5.43 3.65
N ALA A 210 12.71 4.40 3.32
CA ALA A 210 13.22 3.44 4.30
C ALA A 210 14.15 4.11 5.32
N ILE A 211 15.12 4.89 4.84
CA ILE A 211 16.02 5.69 5.69
C ILE A 211 15.20 6.68 6.53
N GLY A 212 14.18 7.32 5.94
CA GLY A 212 13.26 8.20 6.67
C GLY A 212 12.54 7.51 7.83
N VAL A 213 12.01 6.29 7.63
CA VAL A 213 11.34 5.50 8.70
C VAL A 213 12.33 5.10 9.80
N VAL A 214 13.51 4.62 9.43
CA VAL A 214 14.55 4.21 10.40
C VAL A 214 15.05 5.40 11.22
N LEU A 215 15.34 6.54 10.58
CA LEU A 215 15.76 7.76 11.27
C LEU A 215 14.65 8.34 12.14
N PHE A 216 13.40 8.29 11.69
CA PHE A 216 12.25 8.73 12.47
C PHE A 216 12.14 7.95 13.79
N TYR A 217 12.12 6.62 13.74
CA TYR A 217 12.01 5.81 14.95
C TYR A 217 13.28 5.80 15.80
N GLY A 218 14.47 5.84 15.19
CA GLY A 218 15.72 6.05 15.94
C GLY A 218 15.71 7.35 16.74
N LEU A 219 15.21 8.44 16.16
CA LEU A 219 15.00 9.70 16.87
C LEU A 219 13.94 9.56 17.98
N GLN A 220 12.82 8.91 17.71
CA GLN A 220 11.77 8.66 18.72
C GLN A 220 12.30 7.91 19.94
N THR A 221 13.07 6.84 19.73
CA THR A 221 13.71 6.06 20.80
C THR A 221 14.76 6.88 21.55
N ALA A 222 15.57 7.69 20.85
CA ALA A 222 16.51 8.60 21.48
C ALA A 222 15.81 9.67 22.34
N LEU A 223 14.65 10.18 21.91
CA LEU A 223 13.86 11.13 22.70
C LEU A 223 13.24 10.46 23.93
N ASN A 224 12.69 9.23 23.81
CA ASN A 224 12.25 8.44 24.98
C ASN A 224 13.38 8.29 26.01
N TYR A 225 14.61 7.98 25.58
CA TYR A 225 15.79 7.89 26.45
C TYR A 225 16.14 9.24 27.11
N VAL A 226 16.23 10.32 26.33
CA VAL A 226 16.58 11.67 26.83
C VAL A 226 15.57 12.17 27.87
N PHE A 227 14.28 11.93 27.65
CA PHE A 227 13.21 12.33 28.57
C PHE A 227 12.90 11.29 29.66
N ARG A 228 13.61 10.15 29.70
CA ARG A 228 13.43 9.06 30.68
C ARG A 228 11.99 8.50 30.71
N LEU A 229 11.41 8.30 29.53
CA LEU A 229 10.04 7.82 29.33
C LEU A 229 9.96 6.29 29.17
N GLY A 230 10.91 5.57 29.74
CA GLY A 230 11.11 4.13 29.55
C GLY A 230 12.35 3.63 30.27
N GLU A 231 12.72 2.38 30.00
CA GLU A 231 13.93 1.75 30.53
C GLU A 231 14.74 1.08 29.40
N PRO A 232 16.08 1.05 29.49
CA PRO A 232 16.90 0.29 28.56
C PRO A 232 16.65 -1.21 28.77
N VAL A 233 16.58 -1.96 27.67
CA VAL A 233 16.33 -3.40 27.73
C VAL A 233 17.57 -4.14 28.21
N ASP A 234 17.44 -4.98 29.24
CA ASP A 234 18.51 -5.91 29.62
C ASP A 234 18.60 -7.05 28.60
N ILE A 235 19.54 -6.90 27.66
CA ILE A 235 19.80 -7.89 26.61
C ILE A 235 20.34 -9.20 27.16
N MET A 236 21.04 -9.20 28.31
CA MET A 236 21.50 -10.44 28.93
C MET A 236 20.31 -11.24 29.47
N GLN A 237 19.38 -10.56 30.16
CA GLN A 237 18.14 -11.18 30.63
C GLN A 237 17.28 -11.67 29.47
N LEU A 238 17.15 -10.89 28.40
CA LEU A 238 16.38 -11.27 27.20
C LEU A 238 17.01 -12.47 26.48
N MET A 239 18.34 -12.50 26.31
CA MET A 239 19.02 -13.67 25.74
C MET A 239 18.83 -14.92 26.61
N ALA A 240 18.88 -14.80 27.94
CA ALA A 240 18.61 -15.91 28.85
C ALA A 240 17.16 -16.43 28.76
N GLN A 241 16.19 -15.57 28.45
CA GLN A 241 14.79 -15.97 28.18
C GLN A 241 14.64 -16.68 26.82
N LEU A 242 15.45 -16.32 25.82
CA LEU A 242 15.42 -16.92 24.48
C LEU A 242 16.26 -18.20 24.35
N ALA A 243 17.29 -18.37 25.19
CA ALA A 243 18.22 -19.49 25.15
C ALA A 243 17.53 -20.88 25.11
N PRO A 244 16.50 -21.19 25.94
CA PRO A 244 15.83 -22.50 25.90
C PRO A 244 15.18 -22.86 24.55
N ALA A 245 14.94 -21.89 23.67
CA ALA A 245 14.35 -22.08 22.35
C ALA A 245 15.36 -22.04 21.19
N GLN A 246 16.59 -21.55 21.42
CA GLN A 246 17.57 -21.23 20.36
C GLN A 246 19.02 -21.62 20.75
N MET A 247 19.15 -22.57 21.68
CA MET A 247 20.30 -22.84 22.56
C MET A 247 21.68 -22.52 21.96
N GLU A 248 22.08 -23.19 20.86
CA GLU A 248 23.47 -23.15 20.37
C GLU A 248 23.87 -21.82 19.68
N GLN A 249 22.91 -21.10 19.09
CA GLN A 249 23.21 -19.92 18.25
C GLN A 249 23.19 -18.60 19.04
N VAL A 250 22.36 -18.53 20.08
CA VAL A 250 22.26 -17.34 20.95
C VAL A 250 23.38 -17.34 21.99
N GLU A 251 23.72 -18.50 22.57
CA GLU A 251 24.82 -18.64 23.55
C GLU A 251 26.20 -18.32 22.96
N ALA A 252 26.38 -18.49 21.64
CA ALA A 252 27.61 -18.17 20.93
C ALA A 252 27.83 -16.67 20.65
N MET A 253 26.85 -15.80 20.93
CA MET A 253 26.93 -14.36 20.67
C MET A 253 27.15 -13.55 21.95
N THR A 254 27.90 -12.45 21.86
CA THR A 254 27.87 -11.43 22.91
C THR A 254 26.61 -10.58 22.79
N PRO A 255 26.10 -9.96 23.88
CA PRO A 255 24.89 -9.13 23.82
C PRO A 255 24.91 -8.03 22.75
N ILE A 256 26.06 -7.40 22.52
CA ILE A 256 26.22 -6.38 21.47
C ILE A 256 26.18 -6.98 20.06
N VAL A 257 26.76 -8.17 19.85
CA VAL A 257 26.67 -8.87 18.56
C VAL A 257 25.24 -9.31 18.29
N PHE A 258 24.56 -9.88 19.28
CA PHE A 258 23.15 -10.25 19.18
C PHE A 258 22.25 -9.06 18.85
N LEU A 259 22.45 -7.91 19.51
CA LEU A 259 21.72 -6.68 19.22
C LEU A 259 21.98 -6.14 17.81
N LEU A 260 23.23 -6.18 17.33
CA LEU A 260 23.58 -5.75 15.97
C LEU A 260 23.00 -6.67 14.90
N VAL A 261 23.06 -8.00 15.10
CA VAL A 261 22.50 -9.00 14.18
C VAL A 261 20.98 -8.86 14.10
N THR A 262 20.29 -8.75 15.24
CA THR A 262 18.83 -8.58 15.29
C THR A 262 18.40 -7.22 14.72
N GLY A 263 19.15 -6.14 14.95
CA GLY A 263 18.88 -4.83 14.34
C GLY A 263 19.05 -4.82 12.82
N VAL A 264 20.12 -5.44 12.31
CA VAL A 264 20.33 -5.64 10.86
C VAL A 264 19.21 -6.48 10.26
N GLN A 265 18.79 -7.56 10.93
CA GLN A 265 17.68 -8.41 10.49
C GLN A 265 16.36 -7.63 10.46
N ALA A 266 16.05 -6.85 11.49
CA ALA A 266 14.82 -6.05 11.59
C ALA A 266 14.72 -4.93 10.55
N VAL A 267 15.85 -4.30 10.19
CA VAL A 267 15.87 -3.19 9.22
C VAL A 267 16.00 -3.66 7.77
N LEU A 268 16.80 -4.70 7.49
CA LEU A 268 17.17 -5.07 6.12
C LEU A 268 16.52 -6.34 5.57
N LEU A 269 16.11 -7.30 6.41
CA LEU A 269 15.62 -8.61 5.96
C LEU A 269 14.13 -8.83 6.28
N ALA A 270 13.75 -8.64 7.55
CA ALA A 270 12.40 -8.85 8.03
C ALA A 270 11.32 -8.02 7.30
N PRO A 271 11.58 -6.76 6.85
CA PRO A 271 10.58 -6.00 6.08
C PRO A 271 10.27 -6.60 4.70
N PHE A 272 11.20 -7.40 4.12
CA PHE A 272 10.94 -8.13 2.89
C PHE A 272 10.20 -9.45 3.15
N THR A 273 10.49 -10.18 4.22
CA THR A 273 9.74 -11.40 4.56
C THR A 273 8.31 -11.06 4.99
N ALA A 274 8.11 -9.98 5.75
CA ALA A 274 6.80 -9.45 6.12
C ALA A 274 6.11 -8.63 5.00
N LEU A 275 6.70 -8.49 3.81
CA LEU A 275 6.14 -7.70 2.70
C LEU A 275 4.73 -8.17 2.29
N LEU A 276 4.45 -9.46 2.39
CA LEU A 276 3.13 -10.01 2.06
C LEU A 276 2.06 -9.71 3.12
N LEU A 277 2.45 -9.64 4.40
CA LEU A 277 1.57 -9.20 5.48
C LEU A 277 1.22 -7.71 5.29
N GLY A 278 2.24 -6.87 5.07
CA GLY A 278 2.05 -5.45 4.73
C GLY A 278 1.24 -5.26 3.45
N PHE A 279 1.43 -6.10 2.43
CA PHE A 279 0.60 -6.09 1.22
C PHE A 279 -0.87 -6.41 1.51
N GLY A 280 -1.11 -7.32 2.47
CA GLY A 280 -2.42 -7.66 3.00
C GLY A 280 -3.24 -6.45 3.44
N GLU A 281 -2.61 -5.47 4.06
CA GLU A 281 -3.28 -4.23 4.44
C GLU A 281 -3.23 -3.20 3.32
N GLU A 282 -2.03 -2.92 2.81
CA GLU A 282 -1.78 -1.80 1.91
C GLU A 282 -2.46 -1.96 0.55
N TYR A 283 -2.76 -3.18 0.09
CA TYR A 283 -3.55 -3.35 -1.13
C TYR A 283 -5.04 -3.01 -0.92
N GLY A 284 -5.61 -3.35 0.24
CA GLY A 284 -6.95 -2.90 0.62
C GLY A 284 -7.01 -1.39 0.83
N TRP A 285 -6.11 -0.86 1.66
CA TRP A 285 -6.12 0.55 2.03
C TRP A 285 -5.60 1.46 0.91
N ARG A 286 -4.39 1.25 0.39
CA ARG A 286 -3.72 2.16 -0.56
C ARG A 286 -3.97 1.78 -2.02
N GLY A 287 -4.17 0.50 -2.31
CA GLY A 287 -4.56 0.02 -3.64
C GLY A 287 -6.00 0.36 -3.99
N TYR A 288 -6.94 -0.04 -3.14
CA TYR A 288 -8.37 0.18 -3.36
C TYR A 288 -8.94 1.43 -2.66
N LEU A 289 -8.96 1.49 -1.32
CA LEU A 289 -9.71 2.53 -0.62
C LEU A 289 -9.17 3.95 -0.93
N GLN A 290 -7.85 4.12 -0.99
CA GLN A 290 -7.22 5.39 -1.32
C GLN A 290 -7.54 5.82 -2.76
N SER A 291 -7.55 4.90 -3.74
CA SER A 291 -7.79 5.26 -5.14
C SER A 291 -9.23 5.72 -5.38
N GLU A 292 -10.19 5.25 -4.57
CA GLU A 292 -11.53 5.84 -4.49
C GLU A 292 -11.56 7.15 -3.68
N LEU A 293 -11.03 7.18 -2.46
CA LEU A 293 -11.17 8.35 -1.57
C LEU A 293 -10.37 9.58 -2.01
N VAL A 294 -9.28 9.47 -2.77
CA VAL A 294 -8.56 10.66 -3.27
C VAL A 294 -9.38 11.47 -4.28
N LYS A 295 -10.44 10.91 -4.86
CA LYS A 295 -11.36 11.58 -5.79
C LYS A 295 -12.09 12.78 -5.15
N MET A 296 -12.38 12.72 -3.85
CA MET A 296 -12.90 13.87 -3.08
C MET A 296 -11.80 14.88 -2.64
N GLY A 297 -10.58 14.74 -3.20
CA GLY A 297 -9.40 15.54 -2.92
C GLY A 297 -8.39 14.79 -2.04
N ARG A 298 -7.14 14.69 -2.51
CA ARG A 298 -6.06 13.86 -1.93
C ARG A 298 -5.92 13.96 -0.41
N VAL A 299 -5.88 15.19 0.13
CA VAL A 299 -5.74 15.42 1.58
C VAL A 299 -6.95 14.91 2.36
N ARG A 300 -8.17 15.18 1.87
CA ARG A 300 -9.42 14.74 2.53
C ARG A 300 -9.58 13.23 2.46
N GLY A 301 -9.25 12.63 1.31
CA GLY A 301 -9.33 11.19 1.10
C GLY A 301 -8.36 10.40 1.98
N ILE A 302 -7.11 10.85 2.09
CA ILE A 302 -6.09 10.20 2.91
C ILE A 302 -6.34 10.43 4.41
N LEU A 303 -6.86 11.61 4.81
CA LEU A 303 -7.33 11.84 6.18
C LEU A 303 -8.45 10.86 6.57
N LEU A 304 -9.49 10.74 5.72
CA LEU A 304 -10.60 9.83 5.96
C LEU A 304 -10.15 8.35 5.99
N LEU A 305 -9.26 7.95 5.07
CA LEU A 305 -8.62 6.63 5.09
C LEU A 305 -7.91 6.37 6.42
N GLY A 306 -7.12 7.33 6.90
CA GLY A 306 -6.40 7.21 8.17
C GLY A 306 -7.32 7.00 9.37
N VAL A 307 -8.44 7.73 9.42
CA VAL A 307 -9.48 7.54 10.47
C VAL A 307 -10.13 6.17 10.37
N ILE A 308 -10.51 5.73 9.16
CA ILE A 308 -11.08 4.39 8.92
C ILE A 308 -10.10 3.30 9.35
N TRP A 309 -8.82 3.42 8.99
CA TRP A 309 -7.77 2.47 9.34
C TRP A 309 -7.47 2.44 10.84
N GLY A 310 -7.60 3.58 11.54
CA GLY A 310 -7.50 3.63 13.00
C GLY A 310 -8.67 2.97 13.70
N LEU A 311 -9.90 3.24 13.24
CA LEU A 311 -11.11 2.59 13.74
C LEU A 311 -11.12 1.08 13.48
N TRP A 312 -10.52 0.62 12.37
CA TRP A 312 -10.39 -0.79 12.04
C TRP A 312 -9.68 -1.59 13.15
N HIS A 313 -8.63 -1.02 13.75
CA HIS A 313 -7.89 -1.63 14.87
C HIS A 313 -8.66 -1.64 16.20
N ALA A 314 -9.81 -0.97 16.32
CA ALA A 314 -10.41 -0.69 17.63
C ALA A 314 -10.63 -1.93 18.54
N PRO A 315 -11.08 -3.11 18.06
CA PRO A 315 -11.26 -4.27 18.93
C PRO A 315 -9.95 -4.78 19.54
N VAL A 316 -8.89 -4.96 18.74
CA VAL A 316 -7.59 -5.43 19.25
C VAL A 316 -6.93 -4.41 20.18
N ILE A 317 -7.14 -3.11 19.94
CA ILE A 317 -6.69 -2.03 20.82
C ILE A 317 -7.42 -2.09 22.17
N VAL A 318 -8.73 -2.33 22.17
CA VAL A 318 -9.53 -2.54 23.40
C VAL A 318 -9.05 -3.77 24.18
N MET A 319 -8.56 -4.81 23.50
CA MET A 319 -7.91 -5.98 24.11
C MET A 319 -6.49 -5.72 24.64
N GLY A 320 -5.89 -4.55 24.36
CA GLY A 320 -4.56 -4.17 24.84
C GLY A 320 -3.43 -4.26 23.82
N HIS A 321 -3.72 -4.49 22.53
CA HIS A 321 -2.72 -4.36 21.46
C HIS A 321 -2.17 -2.92 21.44
N ASN A 322 -0.85 -2.75 21.41
CA ASN A 322 -0.09 -1.48 21.47
C ASN A 322 -0.32 -0.56 22.69
N TYR A 323 -1.50 -0.58 23.31
CA TYR A 323 -1.89 0.28 24.43
C TYR A 323 -2.51 -0.54 25.58
N PRO A 324 -1.76 -1.49 26.18
CA PRO A 324 -2.25 -2.29 27.29
C PRO A 324 -2.73 -1.40 28.45
N GLY A 325 -3.91 -1.70 28.99
CA GLY A 325 -4.56 -0.91 30.04
C GLY A 325 -5.32 0.34 29.57
N TYR A 326 -5.25 0.71 28.27
CA TYR A 326 -5.83 1.96 27.75
C TYR A 326 -6.87 1.74 26.63
N PRO A 327 -7.99 1.01 26.88
CA PRO A 327 -8.93 0.59 25.84
C PRO A 327 -9.65 1.73 25.12
N VAL A 328 -9.81 2.91 25.75
CA VAL A 328 -10.43 4.09 25.12
C VAL A 328 -9.38 5.03 24.54
N ALA A 329 -8.39 5.44 25.34
CA ALA A 329 -7.34 6.36 24.91
C ALA A 329 -6.49 5.78 23.76
N GLY A 330 -6.18 4.49 23.82
CA GLY A 330 -5.45 3.77 22.77
C GLY A 330 -6.15 3.81 21.42
N VAL A 331 -7.50 3.78 21.36
CA VAL A 331 -8.23 3.86 20.09
C VAL A 331 -8.06 5.25 19.46
N PHE A 332 -8.14 6.33 20.25
CA PHE A 332 -7.93 7.69 19.75
C PHE A 332 -6.46 7.93 19.34
N LEU A 333 -5.50 7.39 20.08
CA LEU A 333 -4.08 7.45 19.71
C LEU A 333 -3.81 6.65 18.44
N MET A 334 -4.37 5.44 18.31
CA MET A 334 -4.27 4.64 17.10
C MET A 334 -4.85 5.39 15.89
N ILE A 335 -6.00 6.08 16.03
CA ILE A 335 -6.56 6.95 14.98
C ILE A 335 -5.59 8.09 14.63
N GLY A 336 -5.00 8.78 15.61
CA GLY A 336 -4.01 9.84 15.36
C GLY A 336 -2.77 9.32 14.63
N TYR A 337 -2.27 8.16 15.04
CA TYR A 337 -1.14 7.46 14.46
C TYR A 337 -1.41 6.97 13.03
N THR A 338 -2.54 6.29 12.77
CA THR A 338 -2.92 5.81 11.43
C THR A 338 -3.29 6.95 10.48
N VAL A 339 -3.75 8.09 10.96
CA VAL A 339 -3.83 9.32 10.16
C VAL A 339 -2.43 9.79 9.75
N GLY A 340 -1.51 9.93 10.70
CA GLY A 340 -0.13 10.35 10.43
C GLY A 340 0.60 9.43 9.45
N LEU A 341 0.60 8.12 9.73
CA LEU A 341 1.19 7.09 8.89
C LEU A 341 0.41 6.93 7.57
N GLY A 342 -0.91 7.17 7.59
CA GLY A 342 -1.79 7.33 6.42
C GLY A 342 -1.24 8.32 5.41
N PHE A 343 -0.87 9.52 5.86
CA PHE A 343 -0.24 10.53 5.04
C PHE A 343 1.14 10.13 4.52
N VAL A 344 1.99 9.50 5.34
CA VAL A 344 3.34 9.05 4.92
C VAL A 344 3.27 7.96 3.84
N LEU A 345 2.48 6.89 4.08
CA LEU A 345 2.32 5.78 3.13
C LEU A 345 1.57 6.23 1.87
N GLY A 346 0.53 7.05 2.02
CA GLY A 346 -0.20 7.62 0.88
C GLY A 346 0.68 8.51 0.01
N TYR A 347 1.55 9.32 0.61
CA TYR A 347 2.55 10.13 -0.09
C TYR A 347 3.57 9.27 -0.84
N ALA A 348 4.05 8.18 -0.23
CA ALA A 348 4.94 7.22 -0.88
C ALA A 348 4.29 6.58 -2.12
N VAL A 349 2.99 6.23 -2.07
CA VAL A 349 2.24 5.74 -3.23
C VAL A 349 2.06 6.83 -4.29
N LEU A 350 1.69 8.06 -3.91
CA LEU A 350 1.54 9.18 -4.86
C LEU A 350 2.86 9.50 -5.59
N LYS A 351 4.02 9.41 -4.92
CA LYS A 351 5.34 9.64 -5.53
C LYS A 351 5.85 8.45 -6.36
N SER A 352 5.52 7.22 -5.98
CA SER A 352 6.10 6.01 -6.59
C SER A 352 5.20 5.29 -7.60
N GLY A 353 3.88 5.50 -7.55
CA GLY A 353 2.89 4.73 -8.29
C GLY A 353 2.85 3.24 -7.89
N SER A 354 3.25 2.90 -6.66
CA SER A 354 3.49 1.51 -6.26
C SER A 354 2.98 1.20 -4.85
N VAL A 355 1.92 0.39 -4.76
CA VAL A 355 1.42 -0.13 -3.48
C VAL A 355 2.47 -1.00 -2.76
N LEU A 356 3.31 -1.71 -3.51
CA LEU A 356 4.41 -2.51 -2.95
C LEU A 356 5.41 -1.68 -2.11
N LEU A 357 5.54 -0.37 -2.39
CA LEU A 357 6.38 0.49 -1.56
C LEU A 357 5.69 0.79 -0.22
N ALA A 358 4.38 1.07 -0.20
CA ALA A 358 3.65 1.23 1.04
C ALA A 358 3.67 -0.07 1.87
N ALA A 359 3.45 -1.23 1.22
CA ALA A 359 3.52 -2.55 1.86
C ALA A 359 4.86 -2.79 2.55
N PHE A 360 5.97 -2.46 1.87
CA PHE A 360 7.31 -2.53 2.43
C PHE A 360 7.54 -1.55 3.58
N LEU A 361 7.07 -0.30 3.45
CA LEU A 361 7.25 0.71 4.48
C LEU A 361 6.40 0.44 5.73
N HIS A 362 5.23 -0.17 5.58
CA HIS A 362 4.42 -0.69 6.69
C HIS A 362 5.13 -1.89 7.35
N ALA A 363 5.63 -2.86 6.59
CA ALA A 363 6.43 -3.95 7.15
C ALA A 363 7.67 -3.42 7.91
N LEU A 364 8.42 -2.48 7.31
CA LEU A 364 9.57 -1.81 7.93
C LEU A 364 9.18 -1.05 9.20
N ASN A 365 8.05 -0.33 9.19
CA ASN A 365 7.50 0.35 10.36
C ASN A 365 7.34 -0.62 11.53
N ASN A 366 6.67 -1.75 11.31
CA ASN A 366 6.34 -2.69 12.37
C ASN A 366 7.60 -3.40 12.89
N GLN A 367 8.53 -3.77 12.00
CA GLN A 367 9.81 -4.36 12.40
C GLN A 367 10.71 -3.40 13.18
N VAL A 368 10.81 -2.13 12.76
CA VAL A 368 11.66 -1.12 13.42
C VAL A 368 11.08 -0.70 14.76
N VAL A 369 9.77 -0.46 14.85
CA VAL A 369 9.10 -0.14 16.13
C VAL A 369 9.22 -1.31 17.10
N GLY A 370 8.96 -2.54 16.65
CA GLY A 370 9.10 -3.75 17.45
C GLY A 370 10.53 -3.93 17.96
N PHE A 371 11.53 -3.88 17.07
CA PHE A 371 12.95 -3.99 17.44
C PHE A 371 13.36 -2.92 18.47
N LEU A 372 13.08 -1.64 18.22
CA LEU A 372 13.53 -0.58 19.13
C LEU A 372 12.82 -0.64 20.49
N SER A 373 11.55 -1.04 20.53
CA SER A 373 10.79 -1.12 21.79
C SER A 373 11.13 -2.36 22.61
N ILE A 374 11.39 -3.50 21.95
CA ILE A 374 11.63 -4.80 22.61
C ILE A 374 13.12 -5.07 22.86
N MET A 375 14.02 -4.51 22.04
CA MET A 375 15.46 -4.82 22.06
C MET A 375 16.36 -3.62 22.42
N VAL A 376 15.83 -2.39 22.56
CA VAL A 376 16.67 -1.21 22.82
C VAL A 376 16.18 -0.42 24.03
N TYR A 377 14.97 0.14 23.97
CA TYR A 377 14.43 0.98 25.03
C TYR A 377 12.91 0.90 25.06
N GLY A 378 12.38 0.22 26.08
CA GLY A 378 10.94 -0.02 26.23
C GLY A 378 10.27 1.16 26.93
N PRO A 379 9.26 1.82 26.34
CA PRO A 379 8.53 2.88 27.02
C PRO A 379 7.74 2.33 28.21
N THR A 380 7.79 3.02 29.35
CA THR A 380 7.09 2.60 30.59
C THR A 380 5.59 2.86 30.52
N ASP A 381 5.17 3.85 29.73
CA ASP A 381 3.78 4.15 29.44
C ASP A 381 3.57 4.28 27.90
N PRO A 382 2.67 3.49 27.28
CA PRO A 382 2.45 3.52 25.83
C PRO A 382 1.67 4.75 25.34
N VAL A 383 1.02 5.50 26.23
CA VAL A 383 0.32 6.76 25.95
C VAL A 383 1.30 7.94 26.03
N PHE A 384 2.07 8.05 27.10
CA PHE A 384 2.94 9.20 27.39
C PHE A 384 4.38 9.00 26.93
N SER A 385 4.56 8.51 25.71
CA SER A 385 5.87 8.23 25.10
C SER A 385 5.96 8.68 23.64
N PHE A 386 7.19 8.68 23.11
CA PHE A 386 7.49 8.68 21.69
C PHE A 386 7.34 7.27 21.11
N GLY A 387 7.22 7.16 19.79
CA GLY A 387 6.87 5.93 19.07
C GLY A 387 5.46 6.03 18.54
N VAL A 388 4.57 5.15 19.02
CA VAL A 388 3.12 5.21 18.76
C VAL A 388 2.36 6.12 19.75
N GLY A 389 2.97 6.46 20.88
CA GLY A 389 2.37 7.31 21.91
C GLY A 389 2.18 8.78 21.49
N LEU A 390 1.57 9.56 22.38
CA LEU A 390 1.11 10.94 22.16
C LEU A 390 2.21 11.86 21.61
N TYR A 391 3.42 11.78 22.17
CA TYR A 391 4.53 12.62 21.73
C TYR A 391 5.03 12.20 20.35
N GLY A 392 4.99 10.91 20.03
CA GLY A 392 5.35 10.41 18.70
C GLY A 392 4.36 10.78 17.62
N ILE A 393 3.06 10.75 17.93
CA ILE A 393 2.01 11.26 17.06
C ILE A 393 2.20 12.76 16.79
N ALA A 394 2.63 13.55 17.78
CA ALA A 394 2.94 14.97 17.59
C ALA A 394 4.13 15.19 16.63
N VAL A 395 5.23 14.43 16.75
CA VAL A 395 6.36 14.50 15.81
C VAL A 395 5.92 14.03 14.40
N LEU A 396 5.11 12.99 14.32
CA LEU A 396 4.54 12.50 13.05
C LEU A 396 3.66 13.56 12.39
N ALA A 397 2.86 14.32 13.16
CA ALA A 397 2.07 15.43 12.64
C ALA A 397 2.94 16.55 12.07
N VAL A 398 4.11 16.85 12.66
CA VAL A 398 5.09 17.78 12.07
C VAL A 398 5.61 17.25 10.72
N ILE A 399 5.92 15.95 10.61
CA ILE A 399 6.30 15.32 9.34
C ILE A 399 5.17 15.44 8.30
N VAL A 400 3.91 15.22 8.69
CA VAL A 400 2.74 15.43 7.82
C VAL A 400 2.66 16.87 7.31
N LEU A 401 2.82 17.86 8.18
CA LEU A 401 2.83 19.28 7.80
C LEU A 401 3.98 19.63 6.83
N LEU A 402 5.12 18.95 6.92
CA LEU A 402 6.23 19.11 5.98
C LEU A 402 5.93 18.47 4.61
N ILE A 403 5.47 17.22 4.56
CA ILE A 403 5.16 16.55 3.28
C ILE A 403 3.99 17.21 2.54
N LEU A 404 3.02 17.80 3.27
CA LEU A 404 1.90 18.56 2.69
C LEU A 404 2.34 19.81 1.91
N ARG A 405 3.58 20.28 2.08
CA ARG A 405 4.14 21.38 1.28
C ARG A 405 4.45 20.97 -0.17
N ASP A 406 4.55 19.68 -0.46
CA ASP A 406 4.87 19.20 -1.81
C ASP A 406 3.75 19.53 -2.82
N PRO A 407 4.06 19.99 -4.04
CA PRO A 407 3.05 20.30 -5.06
C PRO A 407 2.13 19.14 -5.45
N ILE A 408 2.48 17.88 -5.15
CA ILE A 408 1.65 16.71 -5.45
C ILE A 408 0.28 16.72 -4.77
N TRP A 409 0.14 17.44 -3.65
CA TRP A 409 -1.12 17.58 -2.90
C TRP A 409 -2.09 18.60 -3.51
N ARG A 410 -1.60 19.49 -4.39
CA ARG A 410 -2.41 20.54 -5.04
C ARG A 410 -3.08 20.08 -6.34
N ARG A 411 -2.61 18.97 -6.91
CA ARG A 411 -3.27 18.33 -8.06
C ARG A 411 -4.55 17.67 -7.54
N ARG A 412 -5.65 17.80 -8.28
CA ARG A 412 -6.80 16.92 -8.09
C ARG A 412 -6.35 15.50 -8.46
#